data_AF-A0A3C0AHA3-F1
#
_entry.id   AF-A0A3C0AHA3-F1
#
_cell.length_a   1.000
_cell.length_b   1.000
_cell.length_c   1.000
_cell.angle_alpha   90.00
_cell.angle_beta   90.00
_cell.angle_gamma   90.00
#
_symmetry.space_group_name_H-M   'P 1'
#
loop_
_entity.id
_entity.type
_entity.pdbx_description
1 polymer ?
#
loop_
_entity_poly.entity_id
_entity_poly.type
_entity_poly.pdbx_seq_one_letter_code
_entity_poly.pdbx_strand_id
1 'polypeptide(L)'
;DTLEFLKKHKDGDRPIFTVVWFPSPHAPHAEAPEGASLYQGKPNAGYYREITLLDQQVGRLRRALREMGMAENTIVWYCSDNGGLVKETSGGSEKNGSIYEGGLRVPGIIEWPARQL
;
A
#
# COMPACT_ATOMS: atom_id res chain seq x y z
N ASP A 1 5.84 -13.98 6.82
CA ASP A 1 5.05 -12.72 6.72
C ASP A 1 5.86 -11.54 7.27
N THR A 2 5.66 -10.30 6.80
CA THR A 2 6.34 -9.08 7.30
C THR A 2 6.15 -8.93 8.81
N LEU A 3 4.93 -9.19 9.30
CA LEU A 3 4.65 -9.06 10.73
C LEU A 3 5.40 -10.07 11.59
N GLU A 4 5.62 -11.29 11.10
CA GLU A 4 6.42 -12.30 11.79
C GLU A 4 7.89 -11.87 11.85
N PHE A 5 8.41 -11.32 10.74
CA PHE A 5 9.76 -10.78 10.71
C PHE A 5 9.94 -9.65 11.71
N LEU A 6 9.02 -8.69 11.77
CA LEU A 6 9.06 -7.60 12.75
C LEU A 6 9.00 -8.13 14.19
N LYS A 7 8.05 -9.01 14.49
CA LYS A 7 7.90 -9.62 15.83
C LYS A 7 9.15 -10.35 16.29
N LYS A 8 9.82 -11.07 15.38
CA LYS A 8 11.04 -11.83 15.68
C LYS A 8 12.23 -10.92 16.06
N HIS A 9 12.30 -9.71 15.49
CA HIS A 9 13.47 -8.85 15.62
C HIS A 9 13.24 -7.59 16.46
N LYS A 10 12.02 -7.34 16.94
CA LYS A 10 11.65 -6.11 17.66
C LYS A 10 12.51 -5.81 18.91
N ASP A 11 13.05 -6.86 19.54
CA ASP A 11 13.83 -6.75 20.79
C ASP A 11 15.36 -6.77 20.54
N GLY A 12 15.79 -6.68 19.28
CA GLY A 12 17.21 -6.62 18.94
C GLY A 12 17.81 -5.22 19.00
N ASP A 13 19.13 -5.13 19.15
CA ASP A 13 19.86 -3.85 19.27
C ASP A 13 20.10 -3.11 17.94
N ARG A 14 19.52 -3.60 16.83
CA ARG A 14 19.74 -3.03 15.49
C ARG A 14 18.43 -2.49 14.91
N PRO A 15 18.47 -1.37 14.15
CA PRO A 15 17.30 -0.91 13.42
C PRO A 15 16.88 -1.94 12.37
N ILE A 16 15.57 -1.98 12.10
CA ILE A 16 14.97 -2.88 11.13
C ILE A 16 14.64 -2.10 9.85
N PHE A 17 14.99 -2.66 8.71
CA PHE A 17 14.54 -2.21 7.39
C PHE A 17 13.74 -3.33 6.73
N THR A 18 12.57 -2.99 6.19
CA THR A 18 11.71 -3.94 5.47
C THR A 18 11.06 -3.24 4.29
N VAL A 19 10.89 -3.99 3.21
CA VAL A 19 10.15 -3.56 2.01
C VAL A 19 9.01 -4.54 1.80
N VAL A 20 7.80 -4.02 1.69
CA VAL A 20 6.57 -4.83 1.53
C VAL A 20 6.01 -4.57 0.15
N TRP A 21 6.12 -5.57 -0.73
CA TRP A 21 5.59 -5.52 -2.08
C TRP A 21 4.20 -6.13 -2.12
N PHE A 22 3.21 -5.29 -2.40
CA PHE A 22 1.86 -5.78 -2.68
C PHE A 22 1.70 -5.98 -4.20
N PRO A 23 1.19 -7.14 -4.65
CA PRO A 23 0.87 -7.33 -6.06
C PRO A 23 -0.38 -6.54 -6.47
N SER A 24 -1.28 -6.25 -5.53
CA SER A 24 -2.50 -5.47 -5.74
C SER A 24 -2.17 -3.98 -5.98
N PRO A 25 -2.85 -3.28 -6.91
CA PRO A 25 -3.98 -3.74 -7.71
C PRO A 25 -3.60 -4.15 -9.14
N HIS A 26 -2.47 -4.84 -9.36
CA HIS A 26 -2.09 -5.29 -10.70
C HIS A 26 -3.11 -6.32 -11.23
N ALA A 27 -3.43 -6.27 -12.53
CA ALA A 27 -4.33 -7.22 -13.15
C ALA A 27 -3.76 -8.66 -13.15
N PRO A 28 -4.59 -9.72 -13.13
CA PRO A 28 -6.04 -9.72 -13.12
C PRO A 28 -6.62 -9.36 -11.74
N HIS A 29 -7.67 -8.53 -11.72
CA HIS A 29 -8.32 -8.08 -10.47
C HIS A 29 -9.19 -9.17 -9.83
N ALA A 30 -8.54 -10.26 -9.42
CA ALA A 30 -9.18 -11.51 -9.03
C ALA A 30 -9.37 -11.64 -7.51
N GLU A 31 -8.88 -10.69 -6.70
CA GLU A 31 -9.07 -10.75 -5.25
C GLU A 31 -10.53 -10.55 -4.88
N ALA A 32 -11.20 -11.68 -4.58
CA ALA A 32 -12.59 -11.73 -4.18
C ALA A 32 -12.76 -12.41 -2.82
N PRO A 33 -12.32 -11.77 -1.71
CA PRO A 33 -12.67 -12.27 -0.37
C PRO A 33 -14.20 -12.38 -0.22
N GLU A 34 -14.67 -13.18 0.72
CA GLU A 34 -16.11 -13.33 0.94
C GLU A 34 -16.74 -11.99 1.40
N GLY A 35 -18.03 -11.80 1.07
CA GLY A 35 -18.82 -10.65 1.51
C GLY A 35 -19.15 -9.61 0.44
N ALA A 36 -19.98 -8.65 0.82
CA ALA A 36 -20.45 -7.59 -0.06
C ALA A 36 -19.31 -6.61 -0.42
N SER A 37 -19.26 -6.20 -1.69
CA SER A 37 -18.32 -5.17 -2.16
C SER A 37 -19.02 -3.81 -2.23
N LEU A 38 -18.35 -2.76 -1.75
CA LEU A 38 -18.78 -1.36 -1.90
C LEU A 38 -18.93 -0.94 -3.38
N TYR A 39 -18.34 -1.72 -4.29
CA TYR A 39 -18.24 -1.41 -5.71
C TYR A 39 -19.14 -2.31 -6.57
N GLN A 40 -20.08 -3.06 -5.97
CA GLN A 40 -20.98 -3.92 -6.73
C GLN A 40 -21.73 -3.14 -7.81
N GLY A 41 -21.68 -3.63 -9.06
CA GLY A 41 -22.29 -2.97 -10.21
C GLY A 41 -21.58 -1.70 -10.71
N LYS A 42 -20.43 -1.33 -10.14
CA LYS A 42 -19.61 -0.22 -10.62
C LYS A 42 -18.62 -0.68 -11.71
N PRO A 43 -18.28 0.17 -12.69
CA PRO A 43 -17.12 -0.06 -13.54
C PRO A 43 -15.85 -0.22 -12.68
N ASN A 44 -14.94 -1.11 -13.10
CA ASN A 44 -13.68 -1.39 -12.41
C ASN A 44 -13.83 -1.83 -10.94
N ALA A 45 -14.95 -2.50 -10.59
CA ALA A 45 -15.23 -2.93 -9.22
C ALA A 45 -14.12 -3.77 -8.58
N GLY A 46 -13.50 -4.68 -9.35
CA GLY A 46 -12.38 -5.50 -8.87
C GLY A 46 -11.14 -4.66 -8.50
N TYR A 47 -10.78 -3.70 -9.36
CA TYR A 47 -9.65 -2.79 -9.13
C TYR A 47 -9.84 -1.96 -7.85
N TYR A 48 -11.01 -1.34 -7.66
CA TYR A 48 -11.28 -0.57 -6.45
C TYR A 48 -11.35 -1.44 -5.20
N ARG A 49 -11.82 -2.68 -5.35
CA ARG A 49 -11.80 -3.66 -4.26
C ARG A 49 -10.36 -3.99 -3.84
N GLU A 50 -9.46 -4.25 -4.77
CA GLU A 50 -8.05 -4.51 -4.49
C GLU A 50 -7.37 -3.33 -3.80
N ILE A 51 -7.66 -2.09 -4.20
CA ILE A 51 -7.19 -0.89 -3.48
C ILE A 51 -7.69 -0.88 -2.03
N THR A 52 -8.95 -1.26 -1.80
CA THR A 52 -9.49 -1.34 -0.43
C THR A 52 -8.79 -2.41 0.40
N LEU A 53 -8.49 -3.57 -0.19
CA LEU A 53 -7.77 -4.64 0.50
C LEU A 53 -6.33 -4.24 0.79
N LEU A 54 -5.66 -3.54 -0.13
CA LEU A 54 -4.35 -2.94 0.10
C LEU A 54 -4.36 -1.97 1.27
N ASP A 55 -5.31 -1.04 1.32
CA ASP A 55 -5.49 -0.11 2.44
C ASP A 55 -5.69 -0.85 3.77
N GLN A 56 -6.49 -1.92 3.77
CA GLN A 56 -6.66 -2.78 4.95
C GLN A 56 -5.35 -3.45 5.39
N GLN A 57 -4.51 -3.92 4.46
CA GLN A 57 -3.21 -4.50 4.80
C GLN A 57 -2.23 -3.46 5.36
N VAL A 58 -2.21 -2.24 4.81
CA VAL A 58 -1.45 -1.11 5.37
C VAL A 58 -1.96 -0.78 6.77
N GLY A 59 -3.28 -0.76 6.97
CA GLY A 59 -3.91 -0.59 8.28
C GLY A 59 -3.53 -1.69 9.28
N ARG A 60 -3.46 -2.95 8.83
CA ARG A 60 -2.99 -4.10 9.62
C ARG A 60 -1.52 -3.92 10.05
N LEU A 61 -0.64 -3.51 9.13
CA LEU A 61 0.76 -3.21 9.45
C LEU A 61 0.89 -2.09 10.48
N ARG A 62 0.23 -0.96 10.25
CA ARG A 62 0.26 0.19 11.17
C ARG A 62 -0.28 -0.17 12.56
N ARG A 63 -1.32 -1.00 12.64
CA ARG A 63 -1.87 -1.49 13.91
C ARG A 63 -0.88 -2.40 14.64
N ALA A 64 -0.27 -3.34 13.94
CA ALA A 64 0.72 -4.23 14.52
C ALA A 64 1.94 -3.47 15.05
N LEU A 65 2.41 -2.45 14.34
CA LEU A 65 3.51 -1.58 14.82
C LEU A 65 3.15 -0.89 16.15
N ARG A 66 1.90 -0.40 16.30
CA ARG A 66 1.43 0.18 17.58
C ARG A 66 1.34 -0.86 18.68
N GLU A 67 0.78 -2.03 18.40
CA GLU A 67 0.66 -3.13 19.36
C GLU A 67 2.03 -3.64 19.85
N MET A 68 3.04 -3.60 18.98
CA MET A 68 4.43 -3.95 19.34
C MET A 68 5.20 -2.82 20.03
N GLY A 69 4.61 -1.62 20.17
CA GLY A 69 5.28 -0.45 20.74
C GLY A 69 6.37 0.15 19.84
N MET A 70 6.37 -0.18 18.54
CA MET A 70 7.40 0.25 17.58
C MET A 70 7.00 1.50 16.78
N ALA A 71 5.73 1.86 16.77
CA ALA A 71 5.17 2.88 15.88
C ALA A 71 5.88 4.24 15.98
N GLU A 72 6.19 4.70 17.20
CA GLU A 72 6.76 6.04 17.41
C GLU A 72 8.07 6.25 16.66
N ASN A 73 8.97 5.27 16.70
CA ASN A 73 10.29 5.35 16.07
C ASN A 73 10.38 4.53 14.77
N THR A 74 9.26 4.34 14.08
CA THR A 74 9.23 3.70 12.76
C THR A 74 8.80 4.71 11.70
N ILE A 75 9.58 4.81 10.62
CA ILE A 75 9.16 5.51 9.41
C ILE A 75 8.35 4.53 8.57
N VAL A 76 7.10 4.90 8.25
CA VAL A 76 6.27 4.19 7.28
C VAL A 76 6.24 5.01 6.00
N TRP A 77 6.75 4.44 4.91
CA TRP A 77 6.74 5.05 3.59
C TRP A 77 5.91 4.18 2.64
N TYR A 78 4.81 4.74 2.15
CA TYR A 78 3.99 4.16 1.10
C TYR A 78 4.25 4.87 -0.23
N CYS A 79 4.44 4.09 -1.30
CA CYS A 79 4.47 4.59 -2.66
C CYS A 79 3.98 3.52 -3.66
N SER A 80 3.65 3.96 -4.87
CA SER A 80 3.44 3.07 -6.03
C SER A 80 4.74 2.93 -6.82
N ASP A 81 4.89 1.84 -7.57
CA ASP A 81 6.01 1.57 -8.48
C ASP A 81 5.93 2.37 -9.79
N ASN A 82 4.71 2.53 -10.32
CA ASN A 82 4.39 3.32 -11.51
C ASN A 82 2.96 3.88 -11.44
N GLY A 83 2.57 4.63 -12.47
CA GLY A 83 1.20 5.13 -12.65
C GLY A 83 0.17 4.04 -12.96
N GLY A 84 -1.09 4.44 -13.16
CA GLY A 84 -2.22 3.53 -13.30
C GLY A 84 -2.23 2.75 -14.62
N LEU A 85 -2.87 1.58 -14.64
CA LEU A 85 -2.95 0.74 -15.84
C LEU A 85 -3.71 1.41 -17.00
N VAL A 86 -4.72 2.22 -16.66
CA VAL A 86 -5.58 2.98 -17.59
C VAL A 86 -5.58 4.47 -17.23
N LYS A 87 -6.02 5.32 -18.16
CA LYS A 87 -5.95 6.78 -17.98
C LYS A 87 -6.84 7.26 -16.84
N GLU A 88 -7.98 6.61 -16.65
CA GLU A 88 -8.96 6.93 -15.59
C GLU A 88 -8.44 6.65 -14.19
N THR A 89 -7.42 5.80 -14.07
CA THR A 89 -6.77 5.43 -12.81
C THR A 89 -5.36 6.03 -12.67
N SER A 90 -4.99 6.92 -13.59
CA SER A 90 -3.66 7.55 -13.62
C SER A 90 -3.75 9.02 -13.22
N GLY A 91 -2.72 9.51 -12.52
CA GLY A 91 -2.60 10.91 -12.16
C GLY A 91 -1.94 11.72 -13.28
N GLY A 92 -2.74 12.41 -14.11
CA GLY A 92 -2.23 13.31 -15.15
C GLY A 92 -2.33 12.73 -16.57
N SER A 93 -1.43 13.16 -17.46
CA SER A 93 -1.46 12.77 -18.88
C SER A 93 -0.89 11.36 -19.07
N GLU A 94 -1.55 10.56 -19.92
CA GLU A 94 -1.21 9.16 -20.20
C GLU A 94 -1.37 8.21 -18.99
N LYS A 95 -0.69 7.06 -19.03
CA LYS A 95 -0.84 5.93 -18.09
C LYS A 95 0.48 5.16 -17.96
N ASN A 96 0.50 4.07 -17.21
CA ASN A 96 1.65 3.18 -17.08
C ASN A 96 2.29 2.83 -18.45
N GLY A 97 3.63 2.85 -18.48
CA GLY A 97 4.47 2.69 -19.67
C GLY A 97 4.81 3.99 -20.40
N SER A 98 4.24 5.12 -19.97
CA SER A 98 4.48 6.44 -20.55
C SER A 98 5.54 7.23 -19.78
N ILE A 99 6.22 8.15 -20.46
CA ILE A 99 7.13 9.14 -19.85
C ILE A 99 6.40 10.37 -19.30
N TYR A 100 5.08 10.47 -19.50
CA TYR A 100 4.27 11.56 -18.99
C TYR A 100 3.78 11.29 -17.56
N GLU A 101 3.21 12.30 -16.91
CA GLU A 101 2.78 12.28 -15.50
C GLU A 101 2.00 11.02 -15.12
N GLY A 102 1.05 10.58 -15.95
CA GLY A 102 0.23 9.40 -15.68
C GLY A 102 0.99 8.07 -15.69
N GLY A 103 2.22 8.04 -16.20
CA GLY A 103 3.13 6.89 -16.10
C GLY A 103 4.15 7.02 -14.96
N LEU A 104 4.63 8.23 -14.66
CA LEU A 104 5.76 8.46 -13.74
C LEU A 104 5.37 9.01 -12.35
N ARG A 105 4.28 9.78 -12.25
CA ARG A 105 3.86 10.42 -11.00
C ARG A 105 3.01 9.48 -10.18
N VAL A 106 3.50 9.17 -8.98
CA VAL A 106 2.89 8.19 -8.08
C VAL A 106 2.47 8.81 -6.74
N PRO A 107 1.46 8.24 -6.05
CA PRO A 107 1.19 8.63 -4.67
C PRO A 107 2.41 8.30 -3.79
N GLY A 108 2.72 9.21 -2.86
CA GLY A 108 3.77 9.05 -1.87
C GLY A 108 3.30 9.59 -0.53
N ILE A 109 3.35 8.77 0.51
CA ILE A 109 3.00 9.16 1.88
C ILE A 109 4.12 8.69 2.80
N ILE A 110 4.60 9.59 3.66
CA ILE A 110 5.57 9.30 4.70
C ILE A 110 4.96 9.68 6.05
N GLU A 111 5.04 8.77 7.00
CA GLU A 111 4.63 8.95 8.40
C GLU A 111 5.81 8.62 9.31
N TRP A 112 6.12 9.49 10.27
CA TRP A 112 7.09 9.21 11.33
C TRP A 112 6.64 9.87 12.64
N PRO A 113 5.91 9.19 13.54
CA PRO A 113 5.25 9.86 14.66
C PRO A 113 6.20 10.63 15.61
N ALA A 114 7.41 10.12 15.87
CA ALA A 114 8.40 10.80 16.72
C ALA A 114 8.95 12.11 16.12
N ARG A 115 8.72 12.35 14.82
CA ARG A 115 9.09 13.58 14.12
C ARG A 115 7.82 14.09 13.46
N GLN A 116 7.16 15.10 14.05
CA GLN A 116 6.02 15.75 13.41
C GLN A 116 6.46 16.34 12.05
N LEU A 117 6.34 15.53 11.00
CA LEU A 117 6.61 15.85 9.60
C LEU A 117 5.38 16.47 8.96
#